data_AF-A0A1B8C3I0-F1
#
_entry.id   AF-A0A1B8C3I0-F1
#
_cell.length_a   1.000
_cell.length_b   1.000
_cell.length_c   1.000
_cell.angle_alpha   90.00
_cell.angle_beta   90.00
_cell.angle_gamma   90.00
#
_symmetry.space_group_name_H-M   'P 1'
#
loop_
_entity.id
_entity.type
_entity.pdbx_description
1 polymer ?
#
loop_
_entity_poly.entity_id
_entity_poly.type
_entity_poly.pdbx_seq_one_letter_code
_entity_poly.pdbx_strand_id
1 'polypeptide(L)'
;MTQQRANILNEFYAGASGKADGFRHFKNPSTLVTYFTTMKQLLVYYYRVVHCEGGHFTRAKPDQVLPGDIIRPTKTQTQAMDEIMAALAVEDAEETEQALKHAIRRLYLALICHTVGSVPFKSPVLSFCAMLSRKVRGNGRGLWEEPGNFNSHLSALTWVAQLVIFDYACFHEQDDEDQIPVFLARMCKKFFQQLAETPFGHILQWRLYLFKVGKAAIAKH
;
A
#
# COMPACT_ATOMS: atom_id res chain seq x y z
N MET A 1 22.59 1.63 0.58
CA MET A 1 22.04 1.84 1.93
C MET A 1 23.20 2.24 2.84
N THR A 2 23.23 3.45 3.40
CA THR A 2 24.27 3.87 4.36
C THR A 2 23.87 3.45 5.78
N GLN A 3 24.82 3.41 6.72
CA GLN A 3 24.52 3.09 8.12
C GLN A 3 23.56 4.13 8.74
N GLN A 4 23.75 5.41 8.43
CA GLN A 4 22.87 6.50 8.85
C GLN A 4 21.44 6.29 8.32
N ARG A 5 21.29 6.01 7.02
CA ARG A 5 19.98 5.71 6.40
C ARG A 5 19.32 4.47 7.01
N ALA A 6 20.08 3.42 7.32
CA ALA A 6 19.56 2.24 8.00
C ALA A 6 19.05 2.56 9.41
N ASN A 7 19.78 3.39 10.18
CA ASN A 7 19.36 3.83 11.51
C ASN A 7 18.07 4.67 11.44
N ILE A 8 17.99 5.62 10.52
CA ILE A 8 16.80 6.48 10.33
C ILE A 8 15.57 5.64 9.95
N LEU A 9 15.73 4.67 9.05
CA LEU A 9 14.65 3.76 8.67
C LEU A 9 14.17 2.91 9.87
N ASN A 10 15.08 2.51 10.75
CA ASN A 10 14.73 1.80 11.98
C ASN A 10 13.85 2.65 12.90
N GLU A 11 14.22 3.91 13.11
CA GLU A 11 13.48 4.85 13.95
C GLU A 11 12.09 5.16 13.37
N PHE A 12 12.02 5.39 12.05
CA PHE A 12 10.76 5.59 11.34
C PHE A 12 9.80 4.43 11.53
N TYR A 13 10.30 3.20 11.46
CA TYR A 13 9.50 1.99 11.68
C TYR A 13 9.01 1.87 13.13
N ALA A 14 9.88 2.12 14.11
CA ALA A 14 9.52 2.06 15.53
C ALA A 14 8.43 3.09 15.87
N GLY A 15 8.56 4.32 15.36
CA GLY A 15 7.58 5.39 15.54
C GLY A 15 6.23 5.08 14.89
N ALA A 16 6.23 4.48 13.70
CA ALA A 16 5.01 4.11 12.98
C ALA A 16 4.28 2.88 13.56
N SER A 17 5.03 1.91 14.10
CA SER A 17 4.47 0.63 14.58
C SER A 17 4.15 0.60 16.07
N GLY A 18 4.59 1.60 16.84
CA GLY A 18 4.37 1.68 18.29
C GLY A 18 5.09 0.59 19.10
N LYS A 19 5.98 -0.18 18.47
CA LYS A 19 6.83 -1.19 19.11
C LYS A 19 8.27 -1.01 18.66
N ALA A 20 9.19 -1.06 19.63
CA ALA A 20 10.60 -0.75 19.48
C ALA A 20 11.48 -1.87 18.88
N ASP A 21 10.89 -2.82 18.13
CA ASP A 21 11.72 -3.68 17.30
C ASP A 21 12.09 -2.87 16.05
N GLY A 22 13.29 -2.30 16.04
CA GLY A 22 13.81 -1.52 14.92
C GLY A 22 13.69 -2.25 13.57
N PHE A 23 13.76 -1.50 12.47
CA PHE A 23 13.64 -2.09 11.13
C PHE A 23 14.68 -3.21 10.93
N ARG A 24 14.16 -4.43 10.84
CA ARG A 24 15.01 -5.59 10.57
C ARG A 24 15.36 -5.56 9.09
N HIS A 25 16.52 -4.98 8.76
CA HIS A 25 17.08 -5.03 7.41
C HIS A 25 17.13 -6.47 6.89
N PHE A 26 17.33 -7.43 7.79
CA PHE A 26 17.10 -8.84 7.53
C PHE A 26 15.63 -9.22 7.70
N LYS A 27 14.90 -9.14 6.59
CA LYS A 27 13.74 -10.00 6.34
C LYS A 27 14.23 -11.26 5.62
N ASN A 28 13.68 -12.41 5.96
CA ASN A 28 13.96 -13.63 5.21
C ASN A 28 13.62 -13.40 3.72
N PRO A 29 14.43 -13.89 2.77
CA PRO A 29 14.20 -13.65 1.34
C PRO A 29 12.79 -13.99 0.87
N SER A 30 12.21 -15.10 1.36
CA SER A 30 10.83 -15.50 1.08
C SER A 30 9.78 -14.49 1.55
N THR A 31 10.04 -13.81 2.68
CA THR A 31 9.18 -12.73 3.18
C THR A 31 9.25 -11.51 2.27
N LEU A 32 10.45 -11.13 1.79
CA LEU A 32 10.61 -10.02 0.84
C LEU A 32 9.87 -10.29 -0.46
N VAL A 33 9.99 -11.52 -1.00
CA VAL A 33 9.24 -11.94 -2.19
C VAL A 33 7.75 -11.76 -1.96
N THR A 34 7.22 -12.25 -0.83
CA THR A 34 5.79 -12.08 -0.48
C THR A 34 5.38 -10.61 -0.38
N TYR A 35 6.21 -9.77 0.24
CA TYR A 35 5.90 -8.36 0.47
C TYR A 35 5.87 -7.58 -0.83
N PHE A 36 6.91 -7.70 -1.66
CA PHE A 36 6.94 -7.06 -2.97
C PHE A 36 5.88 -7.62 -3.92
N THR A 37 5.55 -8.91 -3.82
CA THR A 37 4.44 -9.50 -4.59
C THR A 37 3.12 -8.85 -4.20
N THR A 38 2.84 -8.68 -2.90
CA THR A 38 1.62 -8.02 -2.43
C THR A 38 1.53 -6.57 -2.94
N MET A 39 2.65 -5.83 -2.95
CA MET A 39 2.67 -4.46 -3.49
C MET A 39 2.48 -4.42 -5.01
N LYS A 40 3.12 -5.34 -5.76
CA LYS A 40 2.90 -5.49 -7.21
C LYS A 40 1.45 -5.83 -7.53
N GLN A 41 0.81 -6.66 -6.71
CA GLN A 41 -0.62 -6.96 -6.85
C GLN A 41 -1.48 -5.71 -6.67
N LEU A 42 -1.12 -4.78 -5.77
CA LEU A 42 -1.80 -3.48 -5.66
C LEU A 42 -1.66 -2.66 -6.96
N LEU A 43 -0.47 -2.61 -7.56
CA LEU A 43 -0.26 -1.93 -8.85
C LEU A 43 -1.12 -2.55 -9.97
N VAL A 44 -1.11 -3.88 -10.08
CA VAL A 44 -1.93 -4.61 -11.06
C VAL A 44 -3.42 -4.43 -10.80
N TYR A 45 -3.83 -4.43 -9.53
CA TYR A 45 -5.21 -4.15 -9.13
C TYR A 45 -5.63 -2.75 -9.57
N TYR A 46 -4.79 -1.73 -9.31
CA TYR A 46 -5.05 -0.37 -9.74
C TYR A 46 -5.25 -0.30 -11.26
N TYR A 47 -4.32 -0.88 -12.04
CA TYR A 47 -4.45 -0.94 -13.49
C TYR A 47 -5.77 -1.58 -13.92
N ARG A 48 -6.06 -2.81 -13.46
CA ARG A 48 -7.21 -3.61 -13.93
C ARG A 48 -8.58 -3.11 -13.47
N VAL A 49 -8.64 -2.51 -12.29
CA VAL A 49 -9.92 -2.20 -11.62
C VAL A 49 -10.21 -0.70 -11.61
N VAL A 50 -9.17 0.13 -11.64
CA VAL A 50 -9.29 1.59 -11.52
C VAL A 50 -9.01 2.30 -12.84
N HIS A 51 -7.99 1.86 -13.60
CA HIS A 51 -7.58 2.54 -14.82
C HIS A 51 -8.23 1.98 -16.10
N CYS A 52 -8.24 0.66 -16.29
CA CYS A 52 -8.83 0.06 -17.50
C CYS A 52 -10.35 0.21 -17.57
N GLU A 53 -10.83 0.82 -18.64
CA GLU A 53 -12.25 0.80 -19.01
C GLU A 53 -12.68 -0.63 -19.41
N GLY A 54 -13.90 -1.04 -19.04
CA GLY A 54 -14.41 -2.39 -19.31
C GLY A 54 -14.35 -3.35 -18.12
N GLY A 55 -13.65 -3.00 -17.04
CA GLY A 55 -13.75 -3.61 -15.72
C GLY A 55 -13.21 -5.05 -15.62
N HIS A 56 -12.47 -5.33 -14.54
CA HIS A 56 -12.10 -6.70 -14.19
C HIS A 56 -13.28 -7.53 -13.64
N PHE A 57 -14.34 -6.86 -13.20
CA PHE A 57 -15.51 -7.48 -12.57
C PHE A 57 -16.70 -7.44 -13.52
N THR A 58 -17.36 -8.59 -13.68
CA THR A 58 -18.60 -8.68 -14.45
C THR A 58 -19.79 -8.36 -13.56
N ARG A 59 -20.68 -7.49 -14.06
CA ARG A 59 -21.97 -7.20 -13.44
C ARG A 59 -22.94 -8.34 -13.76
N ALA A 60 -23.37 -9.09 -12.74
CA ALA A 60 -24.34 -10.16 -12.90
C ALA A 60 -25.79 -9.65 -12.90
N LYS A 61 -26.04 -8.50 -12.25
CA LYS A 61 -27.34 -7.82 -12.20
C LYS A 61 -27.18 -6.31 -12.43
N PRO A 62 -28.10 -5.63 -13.13
CA PRO A 62 -27.95 -4.20 -13.45
C PRO A 62 -27.67 -3.29 -12.25
N ASP A 63 -28.19 -3.62 -11.08
CA ASP A 63 -28.06 -2.87 -9.82
C ASP A 63 -26.80 -3.23 -9.00
N GLN A 64 -26.06 -4.27 -9.40
CA GLN A 64 -24.89 -4.74 -8.63
C GLN A 64 -23.75 -3.71 -8.67
N VAL A 65 -23.48 -3.10 -7.53
CA VAL A 65 -22.34 -2.18 -7.36
C VAL A 65 -21.03 -2.96 -7.45
N LEU A 66 -20.15 -2.54 -8.34
CA LEU A 66 -18.81 -3.07 -8.53
C LEU A 66 -17.75 -2.15 -7.90
N PRO A 67 -16.52 -2.65 -7.62
CA PRO A 67 -15.45 -1.81 -7.08
C PRO A 67 -15.19 -0.54 -7.91
N GLY A 68 -15.24 -0.63 -9.24
CA GLY A 68 -15.07 0.53 -10.13
C GLY A 68 -16.14 1.62 -9.97
N ASP A 69 -17.33 1.29 -9.46
CA ASP A 69 -18.39 2.27 -9.21
C ASP A 69 -18.12 3.10 -7.95
N ILE A 70 -17.39 2.52 -6.98
CA ILE A 70 -17.12 3.10 -5.65
C ILE A 70 -15.78 3.83 -5.64
N ILE A 71 -14.75 3.24 -6.25
CA ILE A 71 -13.39 3.78 -6.22
C ILE A 71 -13.37 5.15 -6.89
N ARG A 72 -12.70 6.10 -6.25
CA ARG A 72 -12.51 7.47 -6.74
C ARG A 72 -11.03 7.80 -6.63
N PRO A 73 -10.21 7.52 -7.66
CA PRO A 73 -8.80 7.88 -7.62
C PRO A 73 -8.64 9.40 -7.58
N THR A 74 -7.57 9.87 -6.95
CA THR A 74 -7.21 11.29 -6.97
C THR A 74 -6.64 11.67 -8.33
N LYS A 75 -6.65 12.97 -8.67
CA LYS A 75 -6.02 13.46 -9.91
C LYS A 75 -4.56 13.03 -10.03
N THR A 76 -3.82 13.07 -8.91
CA THR A 76 -2.42 12.64 -8.86
C THR A 76 -2.26 11.14 -9.10
N GLN A 77 -3.18 10.31 -8.60
CA GLN A 77 -3.17 8.86 -8.85
C GLN A 77 -3.46 8.55 -10.33
N THR A 78 -4.44 9.23 -10.93
CA THR A 78 -4.74 9.09 -12.36
C THR A 78 -3.54 9.53 -13.21
N GLN A 79 -3.02 10.73 -12.97
CA GLN A 79 -1.89 11.27 -13.70
C GLN A 79 -0.65 10.37 -13.61
N ALA A 80 -0.30 9.87 -12.42
CA ALA A 80 0.84 8.98 -12.27
C ALA A 80 0.66 7.66 -13.00
N MET A 81 -0.59 7.18 -13.16
CA MET A 81 -0.87 6.01 -13.96
C MET A 81 -0.73 6.28 -15.46
N ASP A 82 -1.21 7.44 -15.93
CA ASP A 82 -1.04 7.86 -17.32
C ASP A 82 0.45 8.02 -17.67
N GLU A 83 1.26 8.55 -16.74
CA GLU A 83 2.73 8.64 -16.86
C GLU A 83 3.37 7.24 -16.97
N ILE A 84 2.87 6.22 -16.25
CA ILE A 84 3.33 4.83 -16.41
C ILE A 84 3.02 4.32 -17.81
N MET A 85 1.79 4.55 -18.30
CA MET A 85 1.39 4.09 -19.63
C MET A 85 2.18 4.79 -20.74
N ALA A 86 2.46 6.09 -20.58
CA ALA A 86 3.30 6.84 -21.50
C ALA A 86 4.74 6.32 -21.49
N ALA A 87 5.33 6.06 -20.32
CA ALA A 87 6.67 5.50 -20.21
C ALA A 87 6.78 4.11 -20.87
N LEU A 88 5.74 3.27 -20.76
CA LEU A 88 5.69 1.96 -21.41
C LEU A 88 5.54 2.02 -22.94
N ALA A 89 5.16 3.17 -23.50
CA ALA A 89 5.04 3.37 -24.94
C ALA A 89 6.34 3.86 -25.61
N VAL A 90 7.37 4.21 -24.82
CA VAL A 90 8.68 4.63 -25.33
C VAL A 90 9.47 3.41 -25.81
N GLU A 91 10.12 3.53 -26.97
CA GLU A 91 10.91 2.44 -27.58
C GLU A 91 12.36 2.36 -27.06
N ASP A 92 12.91 3.47 -26.55
CA ASP A 92 14.26 3.52 -25.97
C ASP A 92 14.32 2.85 -24.60
N ALA A 93 15.11 1.78 -24.47
CA ALA A 93 15.11 0.94 -23.28
C ALA A 93 15.63 1.65 -22.00
N GLU A 94 16.63 2.54 -22.11
CA GLU A 94 17.26 3.17 -20.94
C GLU A 94 16.42 4.35 -20.43
N GLU A 95 15.94 5.20 -21.35
CA GLU A 95 15.02 6.28 -21.03
C GLU A 95 13.69 5.72 -20.46
N THR A 96 13.20 4.63 -21.05
CA THR A 96 12.00 3.91 -20.57
C THR A 96 12.17 3.42 -19.13
N GLU A 97 13.30 2.80 -18.79
CA GLU A 97 13.49 2.24 -17.46
C GLU A 97 13.44 3.32 -16.37
N GLN A 98 14.11 4.45 -16.59
CA GLN A 98 14.15 5.54 -15.61
C GLN A 98 12.80 6.26 -15.49
N ALA A 99 12.14 6.56 -16.62
CA ALA A 99 10.81 7.16 -16.62
C ALA A 99 9.79 6.26 -15.93
N LEU A 100 9.82 4.95 -16.20
CA LEU A 100 8.93 3.98 -15.59
C LEU A 100 9.14 3.88 -14.07
N LYS A 101 10.39 3.82 -13.60
CA LYS A 101 10.72 3.83 -12.16
C LYS A 101 10.16 5.09 -11.49
N HIS A 102 10.31 6.25 -12.13
CA HIS A 102 9.82 7.52 -11.61
C HIS A 102 8.29 7.54 -11.50
N ALA A 103 7.59 7.16 -12.57
CA ALA A 103 6.13 7.13 -12.62
C ALA A 103 5.53 6.12 -11.62
N ILE A 104 6.11 4.92 -11.51
CA ILE A 104 5.70 3.92 -10.51
C ILE A 104 5.88 4.46 -9.08
N ARG A 105 7.01 5.13 -8.78
CA ARG A 105 7.24 5.72 -7.46
C ARG A 105 6.20 6.80 -7.16
N ARG A 106 5.89 7.67 -8.13
CA ARG A 106 4.85 8.71 -7.99
C ARG A 106 3.48 8.10 -7.72
N LEU A 107 3.11 7.04 -8.44
CA LEU A 107 1.84 6.36 -8.21
C LEU A 107 1.78 5.76 -6.80
N TYR A 108 2.83 5.06 -6.35
CA TYR A 108 2.85 4.52 -5.00
C TYR A 108 2.76 5.60 -3.93
N LEU A 109 3.51 6.70 -4.05
CA LEU A 109 3.39 7.82 -3.13
C LEU A 109 1.97 8.40 -3.12
N ALA A 110 1.35 8.56 -4.29
CA ALA A 110 -0.01 9.06 -4.42
C ALA A 110 -1.07 8.10 -3.84
N LEU A 111 -0.82 6.79 -3.87
CA LEU A 111 -1.66 5.75 -3.25
C LEU A 111 -1.47 5.66 -1.73
N ILE A 112 -0.28 5.99 -1.23
CA ILE A 112 0.04 5.94 0.21
C ILE A 112 -0.40 7.24 0.91
N CYS A 113 -0.18 8.38 0.26
CA CYS A 113 -0.21 9.71 0.87
C CYS A 113 -1.47 10.50 0.45
N HIS A 114 -2.66 9.93 0.65
CA HIS A 114 -3.93 10.62 0.46
C HIS A 114 -4.87 10.44 1.66
N THR A 115 -5.89 11.30 1.71
CA THR A 115 -6.97 11.20 2.70
C THR A 115 -8.16 10.45 2.11
N VAL A 116 -8.90 9.74 2.96
CA VAL A 116 -10.00 8.85 2.53
C VAL A 116 -11.37 9.32 3.03
N GLY A 117 -11.42 10.24 3.99
CA GLY A 117 -12.68 10.82 4.49
C GLY A 117 -13.69 9.76 4.92
N SER A 118 -14.98 10.07 4.81
CA SER A 118 -16.06 9.23 5.33
C SER A 118 -16.38 7.96 4.52
N VAL A 119 -15.75 7.76 3.35
CA VAL A 119 -16.01 6.61 2.48
C VAL A 119 -14.70 5.86 2.20
N PRO A 120 -14.23 5.01 3.13
CA PRO A 120 -12.96 4.29 3.07
C PRO A 120 -12.68 3.62 1.70
N PHE A 121 -13.68 2.95 1.13
CA PHE A 121 -13.50 2.16 -0.10
C PHE A 121 -13.46 3.00 -1.39
N LYS A 122 -13.56 4.33 -1.31
CA LYS A 122 -13.15 5.20 -2.41
C LYS A 122 -11.65 5.10 -2.68
N SER A 123 -10.86 4.77 -1.65
CA SER A 123 -9.42 4.55 -1.77
C SER A 123 -9.13 3.25 -2.55
N PRO A 124 -8.35 3.30 -3.63
CA PRO A 124 -7.90 2.10 -4.34
C PRO A 124 -7.19 1.11 -3.40
N VAL A 125 -6.40 1.61 -2.44
CA VAL A 125 -5.65 0.78 -1.49
C VAL A 125 -6.58 0.04 -0.53
N LEU A 126 -7.61 0.71 0.01
CA LEU A 126 -8.54 0.08 0.95
C LEU A 126 -9.50 -0.88 0.23
N SER A 127 -9.88 -0.55 -1.01
CA SER A 127 -10.62 -1.48 -1.87
C SER A 127 -9.80 -2.74 -2.20
N PHE A 128 -8.51 -2.59 -2.50
CA PHE A 128 -7.59 -3.72 -2.66
C PHE A 128 -7.48 -4.55 -1.38
N CYS A 129 -7.38 -3.92 -0.22
CA CYS A 129 -7.38 -4.65 1.06
C CYS A 129 -8.67 -5.45 1.28
N ALA A 130 -9.83 -4.92 0.91
CA ALA A 130 -11.09 -5.66 0.95
C ALA A 130 -11.08 -6.90 0.03
N MET A 131 -10.40 -6.82 -1.12
CA MET A 131 -10.20 -7.99 -1.97
C MET A 131 -9.29 -9.03 -1.32
N LEU A 132 -8.20 -8.58 -0.67
CA LEU A 132 -7.29 -9.48 0.05
C LEU A 132 -7.91 -10.15 1.27
N SER A 133 -9.03 -9.65 1.80
CA SER A 133 -9.75 -10.31 2.90
C SER A 133 -10.60 -11.50 2.43
N ARG A 134 -10.54 -11.87 1.15
CA ARG A 134 -11.35 -12.93 0.54
C ARG A 134 -10.44 -14.00 -0.08
N LYS A 135 -10.76 -15.27 0.18
CA LYS A 135 -10.21 -16.44 -0.53
C LYS A 135 -11.19 -16.93 -1.58
N VAL A 136 -10.67 -17.31 -2.74
CA VAL A 136 -11.43 -18.08 -3.73
C VAL A 136 -11.30 -19.57 -3.39
N ARG A 137 -12.43 -20.26 -3.15
CA ARG A 137 -12.49 -21.73 -3.24
C ARG A 137 -13.14 -22.11 -4.58
N GLY A 138 -12.89 -23.35 -5.02
CA GLY A 138 -13.56 -23.94 -6.19
C GLY A 138 -15.08 -23.71 -6.16
N ASN A 139 -15.67 -23.54 -7.35
CA ASN A 139 -17.07 -23.14 -7.61
C ASN A 139 -17.43 -21.68 -7.26
N GLY A 140 -16.46 -20.76 -7.22
CA GLY A 140 -16.74 -19.31 -7.14
C GLY A 140 -17.29 -18.83 -5.80
N ARG A 141 -17.32 -19.66 -4.75
CA ARG A 141 -17.73 -19.26 -3.41
C ARG A 141 -16.53 -18.67 -2.66
N GLY A 142 -16.61 -17.40 -2.31
CA GLY A 142 -15.58 -16.72 -1.53
C GLY A 142 -15.70 -17.04 -0.03
N LEU A 143 -14.59 -17.39 0.61
CA LEU A 143 -14.47 -17.47 2.07
C LEU A 143 -13.75 -16.23 2.60
N TRP A 144 -13.98 -15.85 3.85
CA TRP A 144 -13.14 -14.86 4.52
C TRP A 144 -11.72 -15.40 4.73
N GLU A 145 -10.73 -14.52 4.56
CA GLU A 145 -9.34 -14.82 4.89
C GLU A 145 -9.18 -14.99 6.40
N GLU A 146 -8.26 -15.86 6.83
CA GLU A 146 -8.01 -16.03 8.26
C GLU A 146 -7.39 -14.75 8.84
N PRO A 147 -7.74 -14.32 10.06
CA PRO A 147 -7.27 -13.06 10.62
C PRO A 147 -5.74 -12.88 10.57
N GLY A 148 -4.99 -13.96 10.85
CA GLY A 148 -3.52 -13.95 10.80
C GLY A 148 -2.95 -13.78 9.38
N ASN A 149 -3.56 -14.40 8.39
CA ASN A 149 -3.15 -14.29 6.99
C ASN A 149 -3.50 -12.89 6.43
N PHE A 150 -4.70 -12.39 6.72
CA PHE A 150 -5.09 -11.05 6.30
C PHE A 150 -4.18 -10.00 6.94
N ASN A 151 -3.89 -10.13 8.24
CA ASN A 151 -2.92 -9.27 8.94
C ASN A 151 -1.50 -9.37 8.33
N SER A 152 -1.12 -10.49 7.75
CA SER A 152 0.16 -10.66 7.05
C SER A 152 0.21 -9.83 5.76
N HIS A 153 -0.88 -9.81 4.98
CA HIS A 153 -1.01 -8.91 3.81
C HIS A 153 -0.95 -7.44 4.21
N LEU A 154 -1.66 -7.05 5.27
CA LEU A 154 -1.63 -5.67 5.76
C LEU A 154 -0.24 -5.27 6.26
N SER A 155 0.49 -6.20 6.87
CA SER A 155 1.88 -5.99 7.31
C SER A 155 2.83 -5.84 6.11
N ALA A 156 2.63 -6.61 5.04
CA ALA A 156 3.38 -6.48 3.79
C ALA A 156 3.20 -5.08 3.17
N LEU A 157 1.95 -4.63 3.02
CA LEU A 157 1.62 -3.30 2.49
C LEU A 157 2.23 -2.19 3.36
N THR A 158 2.08 -2.30 4.69
CA THR A 158 2.63 -1.34 5.65
C THR A 158 4.15 -1.21 5.46
N TRP A 159 4.85 -2.34 5.41
CA TRP A 159 6.31 -2.36 5.32
C TRP A 159 6.82 -1.80 3.98
N VAL A 160 6.20 -2.17 2.86
CA VAL A 160 6.61 -1.65 1.54
C VAL A 160 6.27 -0.16 1.41
N ALA A 161 5.14 0.30 1.95
CA ALA A 161 4.81 1.72 1.95
C ALA A 161 5.82 2.55 2.76
N GLN A 162 6.28 2.01 3.90
CA GLN A 162 7.35 2.64 4.68
C GLN A 162 8.65 2.74 3.89
N LEU A 163 9.03 1.69 3.14
CA LEU A 163 10.18 1.75 2.25
C LEU A 163 10.04 2.79 1.14
N VAL A 164 8.86 2.88 0.51
CA VAL A 164 8.63 3.86 -0.55
C VAL A 164 8.72 5.30 -0.03
N ILE A 165 8.15 5.57 1.16
CA ILE A 165 8.27 6.89 1.81
C ILE A 165 9.74 7.18 2.15
N PHE A 166 10.47 6.19 2.65
CA PHE A 166 11.88 6.33 2.99
C PHE A 166 12.75 6.61 1.76
N ASP A 167 12.58 5.83 0.70
CA ASP A 167 13.28 6.05 -0.58
C ASP A 167 13.01 7.47 -1.11
N TYR A 168 11.75 7.91 -1.04
CA TYR A 168 11.38 9.27 -1.42
C TYR A 168 12.03 10.34 -0.54
N ALA A 169 12.06 10.14 0.79
CA ALA A 169 12.70 11.08 1.71
C ALA A 169 14.21 11.20 1.43
N CYS A 170 14.89 10.06 1.22
CA CYS A 170 16.30 10.05 0.84
C CYS A 170 16.57 10.75 -0.49
N PHE A 171 15.64 10.68 -1.44
CA PHE A 171 15.77 11.38 -2.72
C PHE A 171 15.49 12.89 -2.57
N HIS A 172 14.45 13.25 -1.81
CA HIS A 172 14.02 14.64 -1.65
C HIS A 172 15.01 15.48 -0.82
N GLU A 173 15.57 14.89 0.23
CA GLU A 173 16.50 15.54 1.16
C GLU A 173 17.95 15.06 0.90
N GLN A 174 18.28 14.69 -0.34
CA GLN A 174 19.61 14.13 -0.68
C GLN A 174 20.76 15.11 -0.44
N ASP A 175 20.48 16.41 -0.45
CA ASP A 175 21.46 17.48 -0.23
C ASP A 175 21.66 17.77 1.27
N ASP A 176 20.74 17.32 2.14
CA ASP A 176 20.77 17.51 3.59
C ASP A 176 20.18 16.28 4.31
N GLU A 177 21.01 15.27 4.54
CA GLU A 177 20.55 14.00 5.13
C GLU A 177 19.97 14.17 6.55
N ASP A 178 20.30 15.24 7.27
CA ASP A 178 19.77 15.53 8.61
C ASP A 178 18.29 15.93 8.57
N GLN A 179 17.77 16.29 7.39
CA GLN A 179 16.36 16.59 7.17
C GLN A 179 15.52 15.35 6.90
N ILE A 180 16.13 14.22 6.55
CA ILE A 180 15.41 12.96 6.29
C ILE A 180 14.54 12.56 7.50
N PRO A 181 15.03 12.50 8.75
CA PRO A 181 14.19 12.17 9.91
C PRO A 181 13.05 13.16 10.13
N VAL A 182 13.30 14.46 9.90
CA VAL A 182 12.29 15.53 10.06
C VAL A 182 11.17 15.35 9.02
N PHE A 183 11.54 15.09 7.78
CA PHE A 183 10.61 14.79 6.70
C PHE A 183 9.77 13.55 7.01
N LEU A 184 10.42 12.46 7.43
CA LEU A 184 9.77 11.21 7.78
C LEU A 184 8.79 11.35 8.96
N ALA A 185 9.16 12.09 10.00
CA ALA A 185 8.29 12.36 11.14
C ALA A 185 7.01 13.09 10.69
N ARG A 186 7.14 14.05 9.77
CA ARG A 186 6.00 14.77 9.17
C ARG A 186 5.10 13.84 8.36
N MET A 187 5.68 12.97 7.53
CA MET A 187 4.93 11.99 6.74
C MET A 187 4.22 10.98 7.62
N CYS A 188 4.89 10.46 8.65
CA CYS A 188 4.29 9.59 9.67
C CYS A 188 3.09 10.26 10.32
N LYS A 189 3.27 11.48 10.85
CA LYS A 189 2.20 12.22 11.53
C LYS A 189 0.98 12.44 10.65
N LYS A 190 1.20 12.71 9.37
CA LYS A 190 0.12 13.03 8.44
C LYS A 190 -0.58 11.79 7.86
N PHE A 191 0.18 10.76 7.50
CA PHE A 191 -0.34 9.66 6.69
C PHE A 191 -0.28 8.28 7.33
N PHE A 192 0.55 8.11 8.36
CA PHE A 192 0.92 6.81 8.89
C PHE A 192 0.69 6.72 10.40
N GLN A 193 -0.45 7.24 10.84
CA GLN A 193 -0.93 7.15 12.22
C GLN A 193 -2.31 6.51 12.28
N GLN A 194 -2.58 5.76 13.34
CA GLN A 194 -3.85 5.04 13.51
C GLN A 194 -5.07 5.96 13.47
N LEU A 195 -4.98 7.19 13.97
CA LEU A 195 -6.11 8.13 13.96
C LEU A 195 -6.21 8.95 12.67
N ALA A 196 -5.29 8.76 11.72
CA ALA A 196 -5.32 9.47 10.46
C ALA A 196 -6.40 8.91 9.53
N GLU A 197 -7.17 9.78 8.89
CA GLU A 197 -8.17 9.42 7.86
C GLU A 197 -7.49 9.13 6.52
N THR A 198 -6.55 8.19 6.51
CA THR A 198 -5.72 7.81 5.36
C THR A 198 -5.78 6.31 5.16
N PRO A 199 -5.38 5.76 3.99
CA PRO A 199 -5.40 4.32 3.79
C PRO A 199 -4.56 3.60 4.83
N PHE A 200 -3.38 4.12 5.15
CA PHE A 200 -2.50 3.51 6.12
C PHE A 200 -2.94 3.73 7.57
N GLY A 201 -3.66 4.81 7.88
CA GLY A 201 -4.34 4.94 9.17
C GLY A 201 -5.38 3.83 9.38
N HIS A 202 -6.25 3.60 8.40
CA HIS A 202 -7.22 2.49 8.43
C HIS A 202 -6.54 1.11 8.50
N ILE A 203 -5.50 0.86 7.69
CA ILE A 203 -4.74 -0.39 7.72
C ILE A 203 -4.14 -0.63 9.11
N LEU A 204 -3.53 0.39 9.73
CA LEU A 204 -2.96 0.28 11.08
C LEU A 204 -4.03 -0.02 12.13
N GLN A 205 -5.20 0.62 12.05
CA GLN A 205 -6.34 0.29 12.92
C GLN A 205 -6.80 -1.16 12.72
N TRP A 206 -6.98 -1.61 11.47
CA TRP A 206 -7.40 -2.98 11.18
C TRP A 206 -6.43 -4.02 11.71
N ARG A 207 -5.12 -3.79 11.57
CA ARG A 207 -4.09 -4.67 12.14
C ARG A 207 -4.21 -4.78 13.66
N LEU A 208 -4.48 -3.68 14.37
CA LEU A 208 -4.72 -3.71 15.82
C LEU A 208 -5.96 -4.54 16.18
N TYR A 209 -7.06 -4.36 15.44
CA TYR A 209 -8.28 -5.13 15.68
C TYR A 209 -8.06 -6.62 15.41
N LEU A 210 -7.43 -6.98 14.29
CA LEU A 210 -7.10 -8.36 13.95
C LEU A 210 -6.19 -9.02 14.97
N PHE A 211 -5.24 -8.27 15.55
CA PHE A 211 -4.38 -8.76 16.62
C PHE A 211 -5.17 -9.03 17.91
N LYS A 212 -6.09 -8.14 18.29
CA LYS A 212 -6.99 -8.35 19.44
C LYS A 212 -7.89 -9.56 19.22
N VAL A 213 -8.52 -9.68 18.05
CA VAL A 213 -9.37 -10.83 17.69
C VAL A 213 -8.58 -12.14 17.68
N GLY A 214 -7.38 -12.15 17.10
CA GLY A 214 -6.52 -13.32 17.05
C GLY A 214 -6.08 -13.81 18.42
N LYS A 215 -5.91 -12.90 19.39
CA LYS A 215 -5.59 -13.24 20.79
C LYS A 215 -6.81 -13.68 21.60
N ALA A 216 -7.98 -13.14 21.29
CA ALA A 216 -9.19 -13.36 22.08
C ALA A 216 -9.79 -14.76 21.89
N ALA A 217 -9.26 -15.59 20.97
CA ALA A 217 -9.84 -16.89 20.61
C ALA A 217 -11.36 -16.83 20.64
N ILE A 218 -11.94 -15.92 19.84
CA ILE A 218 -13.39 -15.72 19.82
C ILE A 218 -14.01 -17.11 19.57
N ALA A 219 -14.65 -17.65 20.61
CA ALA A 219 -15.30 -18.94 20.55
C ALA A 219 -16.27 -18.89 19.37
N LYS A 220 -16.09 -19.80 18.41
CA LYS A 220 -17.04 -19.97 17.33
C LYS A 220 -18.37 -20.36 17.98
N HIS A 221 -19.34 -19.45 17.96
CA HIS A 221 -20.74 -19.76 18.24
C HIS A 221 -21.35 -20.47 17.02
#